data_AF-A0A9D9GQH7-F1
#
_entry.id   AF-A0A9D9GQH7-F1
#
_cell.length_a   1.000
_cell.length_b   1.000
_cell.length_c   1.000
_cell.angle_alpha   90.00
_cell.angle_beta   90.00
_cell.angle_gamma   90.00
#
_symmetry.space_group_name_H-M   'P 1'
#
loop_
_entity.id
_entity.type
_entity.pdbx_description
1 polymer ?
#
loop_
_entity_poly.entity_id
_entity_poly.type
_entity_poly.pdbx_seq_one_letter_code
_entity_poly.pdbx_strand_id
1 'polypeptide(L)'
;MNYFEILRLPIAYNIDVDLMMRNYFSLQRSSENSVDSGVLNEAYNVLKNDIRRAEYFLSLKNVSTETMSAELSVKMFEMREKYAALENDEDKIAFQNQIKKKIKEQVSMLKENEDDLEKFSEIFSELKFLNSFLEKERADVYGRN
;
A
#
# COMPACT_ATOMS: atom_id res chain seq x y z
N MET A 1 0.87 21.86 4.48
CA MET A 1 1.13 20.91 5.57
C MET A 1 0.81 19.52 5.06
N ASN A 2 1.73 18.58 5.16
CA ASN A 2 1.54 17.20 4.69
C ASN A 2 1.01 16.29 5.82
N TYR A 3 0.58 15.06 5.50
CA TYR A 3 -0.02 14.15 6.49
C TYR A 3 0.96 13.74 7.60
N PHE A 4 2.26 13.65 7.32
CA PHE A 4 3.26 13.36 8.36
C PHE A 4 3.35 14.53 9.34
N GLU A 5 3.40 15.77 8.85
CA GLU A 5 3.40 16.98 9.68
C GLU A 5 2.12 17.09 10.53
N ILE A 6 0.95 16.81 9.94
CA ILE A 6 -0.34 16.82 10.65
C ILE A 6 -0.32 15.86 11.83
N LEU A 7 0.25 14.66 11.64
CA LEU A 7 0.36 13.64 12.68
C LEU A 7 1.64 13.75 13.51
N ARG A 8 2.41 14.84 13.35
CA ARG A 8 3.66 15.12 14.08
C ARG A 8 4.69 13.99 13.94
N LEU A 9 4.87 13.52 12.72
CA LEU A 9 5.81 12.47 12.33
C LEU A 9 6.88 13.01 11.37
N PRO A 10 8.07 12.40 11.32
CA PRO A 10 9.00 12.63 10.24
C PRO A 10 8.41 12.17 8.90
N ILE A 11 8.82 12.82 7.81
CA ILE A 11 8.48 12.40 6.45
C ILE A 11 9.31 11.17 6.11
N ALA A 12 8.79 10.00 6.46
CA ALA A 12 9.41 8.71 6.25
C ALA A 12 8.34 7.67 5.88
N TYR A 13 8.68 6.69 5.05
CA TYR A 13 7.81 5.54 4.82
C TYR A 13 7.80 4.62 6.05
N ASN A 14 8.96 4.37 6.65
CA ASN A 14 9.09 3.54 7.85
C ASN A 14 8.77 4.35 9.12
N ILE A 15 7.47 4.49 9.40
CA ILE A 15 6.99 5.21 10.59
C ILE A 15 6.74 4.29 11.79
N ASP A 16 6.86 4.87 12.99
CA ASP A 16 6.33 4.27 14.22
C ASP A 16 4.81 4.42 14.25
N VAL A 17 4.11 3.31 13.99
CA VAL A 17 2.64 3.25 13.95
C VAL A 17 2.02 3.49 15.33
N ASP A 18 2.69 3.08 16.41
CA ASP A 18 2.20 3.30 17.78
C ASP A 18 2.28 4.78 18.14
N LEU A 19 3.38 5.45 17.78
CA LEU A 19 3.50 6.89 17.92
C LEU A 19 2.44 7.64 17.09
N MET A 20 2.23 7.22 15.84
CA MET A 20 1.20 7.80 14.97
C MET A 20 -0.19 7.70 15.61
N MET A 21 -0.57 6.53 16.14
CA MET A 21 -1.87 6.33 16.79
C MET A 21 -2.04 7.21 18.02
N ARG A 22 -1.00 7.33 18.86
CA ARG A 22 -1.03 8.22 20.04
C ARG A 22 -1.21 9.68 19.64
N ASN A 23 -0.49 10.14 18.61
CA ASN A 23 -0.59 11.50 18.10
C ASN A 23 -2.00 11.78 17.57
N TYR A 24 -2.56 10.87 16.76
CA TYR A 24 -3.92 10.97 16.25
C TYR A 24 -4.96 11.13 17.37
N PHE A 25 -4.97 10.24 18.36
CA PHE A 25 -5.95 10.31 19.44
C PHE A 25 -5.79 11.56 20.33
N SER A 26 -4.55 12.01 20.53
CA SER A 26 -4.27 13.25 21.25
C SER A 26 -4.83 14.47 20.51
N LEU A 27 -4.57 14.55 19.19
CA LEU A 27 -5.04 15.63 18.33
C LEU A 27 -6.56 15.64 18.17
N GLN A 28 -7.20 14.48 18.11
CA GLN A 28 -8.66 14.37 18.00
C GLN A 28 -9.38 14.88 19.27
N ARG A 29 -8.74 14.77 20.44
CA ARG A 29 -9.31 15.20 21.73
C ARG A 29 -8.97 16.65 22.09
N SER A 30 -7.96 17.24 21.44
CA SER A 30 -7.53 18.60 21.74
C SER A 30 -8.51 19.62 21.15
N SER A 31 -9.07 20.46 22.01
CA SER A 31 -9.86 21.62 21.59
C SER A 31 -9.02 22.71 20.92
N GLU A 32 -7.69 22.66 21.09
CA GLU A 32 -6.74 23.59 20.47
C GLU A 32 -6.24 23.11 19.10
N ASN A 33 -6.64 21.92 18.66
CA ASN A 33 -6.27 21.44 17.35
C ASN A 33 -7.03 22.22 16.27
N SER A 34 -6.30 23.05 15.53
CA SER A 34 -6.83 23.84 14.42
C SER A 34 -7.01 23.04 13.12
N VAL A 35 -6.54 21.79 13.08
CA VAL A 35 -6.69 20.92 11.91
C VAL A 35 -8.11 20.37 11.86
N ASP A 36 -8.75 20.50 10.71
CA ASP A 36 -10.07 19.92 10.45
C ASP A 36 -10.09 18.41 10.74
N SER A 37 -11.15 17.94 11.39
CA SER A 37 -11.28 16.54 11.80
C SER A 37 -11.32 15.57 10.61
N GLY A 38 -11.88 16.00 9.48
CA GLY A 38 -11.87 15.22 8.24
C GLY A 38 -10.45 15.03 7.70
N VAL A 39 -9.67 16.10 7.68
CA VAL A 39 -8.26 16.07 7.25
C VAL A 39 -7.41 15.22 8.20
N LEU A 40 -7.62 15.32 9.51
CA LEU A 40 -6.91 14.49 10.49
C LEU A 40 -7.21 12.99 10.30
N ASN A 41 -8.48 12.65 10.07
CA ASN A 41 -8.91 11.27 9.81
C ASN A 41 -8.33 10.74 8.49
N GLU A 42 -8.29 11.57 7.45
CA GLU A 42 -7.68 11.19 6.19
C GLU A 42 -6.18 10.93 6.34
N ALA A 43 -5.45 11.83 6.99
CA ALA A 43 -4.02 11.66 7.28
C ALA A 43 -3.76 10.34 8.01
N TYR A 44 -4.56 10.04 9.04
CA TYR A 44 -4.46 8.78 9.77
C TYR A 44 -4.71 7.56 8.88
N ASN A 45 -5.78 7.59 8.07
CA ASN A 45 -6.13 6.46 7.20
C ASN A 45 -5.12 6.23 6.08
N VAL A 46 -4.51 7.30 5.56
CA VAL A 46 -3.45 7.22 4.55
C VAL A 46 -2.19 6.65 5.16
N LEU A 47 -1.70 7.21 6.27
CA LEU A 47 -0.44 6.76 6.87
C LEU A 47 -0.55 5.40 7.56
N LYS A 48 -1.75 4.94 7.94
CA LYS A 48 -1.96 3.60 8.52
C LYS A 48 -1.85 2.48 7.49
N ASN A 49 -2.24 2.72 6.24
CA ASN A 49 -2.24 1.70 5.20
C ASN A 49 -0.90 1.73 4.46
N ASP A 50 -0.15 0.63 4.45
CA ASP A 50 1.19 0.57 3.84
C ASP A 50 1.21 1.00 2.36
N ILE A 51 0.21 0.58 1.58
CA ILE A 51 0.11 0.92 0.14
C ILE A 51 -0.18 2.41 -0.03
N ARG A 52 -1.18 2.94 0.69
CA ARG A 52 -1.52 4.38 0.62
C ARG A 52 -0.40 5.26 1.15
N ARG A 53 0.31 4.81 2.19
CA ARG A 53 1.47 5.51 2.75
C ARG A 53 2.62 5.54 1.75
N ALA A 54 2.92 4.42 1.09
CA ALA A 54 3.95 4.36 0.04
C ALA A 54 3.62 5.28 -1.14
N GLU A 55 2.37 5.26 -1.62
CA GLU A 55 1.91 6.15 -2.69
C GLU A 55 2.04 7.62 -2.30
N TYR A 56 1.60 7.97 -1.10
CA TYR A 56 1.71 9.32 -0.58
C TYR A 56 3.17 9.77 -0.41
N PHE A 57 4.02 8.89 0.13
CA PHE A 57 5.46 9.15 0.27
C PHE A 57 6.12 9.46 -1.07
N LEU A 58 5.87 8.65 -2.11
CA LEU A 58 6.39 8.88 -3.45
C LEU A 58 5.85 10.18 -4.06
N SER A 59 4.58 10.52 -3.81
CA SER A 59 4.00 11.78 -4.27
C SER A 59 4.72 13.00 -3.67
N LEU A 60 5.14 12.94 -2.40
CA LEU A 60 5.92 14.01 -1.75
C LEU A 60 7.34 14.13 -2.31
N LYS A 61 7.87 13.04 -2.88
CA LYS A 61 9.18 13.00 -3.56
C LYS A 61 9.10 13.35 -5.05
N ASN A 62 7.91 13.65 -5.58
CA ASN A 62 7.65 13.89 -7.00
C ASN A 62 8.05 12.71 -7.91
N VAL A 63 7.96 11.48 -7.38
CA VAL A 63 8.23 10.27 -8.16
C VAL A 63 6.91 9.74 -8.70
N SER A 64 6.80 9.65 -10.04
CA SER A 64 5.62 9.06 -10.69
C SER A 64 5.59 7.56 -10.48
N THR A 65 4.40 7.04 -10.18
CA THR A 65 4.12 5.60 -10.07
C THR A 65 3.28 5.08 -11.24
N GLU A 66 3.03 5.94 -12.24
CA GLU A 66 2.17 5.63 -13.38
C GLU A 66 2.88 4.82 -14.46
N THR A 67 4.20 4.87 -14.51
CA THR A 67 4.98 4.20 -15.55
C THR A 67 5.31 2.78 -15.12
N MET A 68 4.49 1.84 -15.58
CA MET A 68 4.74 0.42 -15.39
C MET A 68 5.86 -0.04 -16.32
N SER A 69 6.89 -0.71 -15.78
CA SER A 69 7.97 -1.25 -16.62
C SER A 69 7.45 -2.38 -17.53
N ALA A 70 8.10 -2.54 -18.69
CA ALA A 70 7.77 -3.62 -19.62
C ALA A 70 7.96 -5.00 -18.97
N GLU A 71 9.00 -5.14 -18.15
CA GLU A 71 9.25 -6.37 -17.38
C GLU A 71 8.12 -6.67 -16.39
N LEU A 72 7.65 -5.65 -15.66
CA LEU A 72 6.53 -5.82 -14.76
C LEU A 72 5.26 -6.21 -15.54
N SER A 73 5.04 -5.64 -16.72
CA SER A 73 3.92 -5.98 -17.62
C SER A 73 3.87 -7.45 -17.99
N VAL A 74 5.02 -8.01 -18.36
CA VAL A 74 5.15 -9.44 -18.67
C VAL A 74 4.85 -10.29 -17.43
N LYS A 75 5.45 -9.95 -16.27
CA LYS A 75 5.18 -10.66 -15.00
C LYS A 75 3.70 -10.65 -14.63
N MET A 76 3.02 -9.51 -14.81
CA MET A 76 1.60 -9.38 -14.53
C MET A 76 0.75 -10.28 -15.43
N PHE A 77 1.06 -10.31 -16.73
CA PHE A 77 0.37 -11.15 -17.69
C PHE A 77 0.54 -12.63 -17.36
N GLU A 78 1.79 -13.09 -17.17
CA GLU A 78 2.08 -14.48 -16.81
C GLU A 78 1.39 -14.91 -15.51
N MET A 79 1.32 -14.02 -14.52
CA MET A 79 0.64 -14.31 -13.25
C MET A 79 -0.86 -14.54 -13.46
N ARG A 80 -1.51 -13.70 -14.30
CA ARG A 80 -2.94 -13.85 -14.60
C ARG A 80 -3.21 -15.13 -15.38
N GLU A 81 -2.38 -15.46 -16.36
CA GLU A 81 -2.48 -16.71 -17.11
C GLU A 81 -2.34 -17.93 -16.19
N LYS A 82 -1.34 -17.90 -15.29
CA LYS A 82 -1.13 -18.96 -14.29
C LYS A 82 -2.36 -19.15 -13.41
N TYR A 83 -3.00 -18.06 -12.98
CA TYR A 83 -4.20 -18.14 -12.16
C TYR A 83 -5.43 -18.64 -12.94
N ALA A 84 -5.61 -18.17 -14.19
CA ALA A 84 -6.72 -18.57 -15.05
C ALA A 84 -6.66 -20.06 -15.42
N ALA A 85 -5.44 -20.63 -15.52
CA ALA A 85 -5.23 -22.05 -15.76
C ALA A 85 -5.52 -22.95 -14.55
N LEU A 86 -5.77 -22.40 -13.36
CA LEU A 86 -6.13 -23.19 -12.18
C LEU A 86 -7.60 -23.64 -12.29
N GLU A 87 -7.82 -24.95 -12.24
CA GLU A 87 -9.15 -25.52 -12.46
C GLU A 87 -9.99 -25.62 -11.18
N ASN A 88 -9.34 -25.87 -10.04
CA ASN A 88 -10.01 -26.06 -8.76
C ASN A 88 -9.82 -24.87 -7.80
N ASP A 89 -10.72 -24.77 -6.83
CA ASP A 89 -10.72 -23.66 -5.88
C ASP A 89 -9.59 -23.77 -4.84
N GLU A 90 -9.15 -24.99 -4.51
CA GLU A 90 -8.04 -25.20 -3.56
C GLU A 90 -6.73 -24.60 -4.07
N ASP A 91 -6.40 -24.84 -5.34
CA ASP A 91 -5.23 -24.29 -6.01
C ASP A 91 -5.32 -22.77 -6.15
N LYS A 92 -6.52 -22.24 -6.46
CA LYS A 92 -6.75 -20.79 -6.50
C LYS A 92 -6.55 -20.14 -5.14
N ILE A 93 -7.04 -20.77 -4.06
CA ILE A 93 -6.84 -20.29 -2.70
C ILE A 93 -5.35 -20.35 -2.33
N ALA A 94 -4.66 -21.45 -2.69
CA ALA A 94 -3.23 -21.59 -2.46
C ALA A 94 -2.43 -20.48 -3.18
N PHE A 95 -2.75 -20.19 -4.44
CA PHE A 95 -2.14 -19.12 -5.21
C PHE A 95 -2.40 -17.73 -4.61
N GLN A 96 -3.63 -17.45 -4.19
CA GLN A 96 -3.97 -16.21 -3.47
C GLN A 96 -3.17 -16.07 -2.17
N ASN A 97 -2.95 -17.17 -1.44
CA ASN A 97 -2.15 -17.15 -0.22
C ASN A 97 -0.67 -16.90 -0.50
N GLN A 98 -0.12 -17.41 -1.62
CA GLN A 98 1.22 -17.07 -2.07
C GLN A 98 1.35 -15.58 -2.39
N ILE A 99 0.37 -15.00 -3.08
CA ILE A 99 0.36 -13.56 -3.36
C ILE A 99 0.28 -12.74 -2.06
N LYS A 100 -0.57 -13.13 -1.10
CA LYS A 100 -0.63 -12.46 0.21
C LYS A 100 0.72 -12.50 0.94
N LYS A 101 1.45 -13.61 0.83
CA LYS A 101 2.81 -13.71 1.39
C LYS A 101 3.75 -12.75 0.67
N LYS A 102 3.72 -12.74 -0.67
CA LYS A 102 4.54 -11.84 -1.49
C LYS A 102 4.27 -10.37 -1.21
N ILE A 103 3.01 -9.99 -0.99
CA ILE A 103 2.64 -8.62 -0.56
C ILE A 103 3.34 -8.24 0.74
N LYS A 104 3.35 -9.14 1.73
CA LYS A 104 4.05 -8.88 3.02
C LYS A 104 5.56 -8.73 2.81
N GLU A 105 6.14 -9.56 1.95
CA GLU A 105 7.56 -9.47 1.59
C GLU A 105 7.90 -8.13 0.92
N GLN A 106 7.08 -7.70 -0.06
CA GLN A 106 7.25 -6.40 -0.73
C GLN A 106 7.12 -5.22 0.26
N VAL A 107 6.17 -5.27 1.20
CA VAL A 107 6.05 -4.25 2.25
C VAL A 107 7.31 -4.16 3.12
N SER A 108 7.93 -5.30 3.46
CA SER A 108 9.22 -5.30 4.17
C SER A 108 10.34 -4.72 3.31
N MET A 109 10.39 -5.09 2.02
CA MET A 109 11.40 -4.54 1.10
C MET A 109 11.25 -3.02 0.91
N LEU A 110 10.03 -2.47 0.89
CA LEU A 110 9.84 -1.02 0.87
C LEU A 110 10.47 -0.32 2.08
N LYS A 111 10.39 -0.92 3.27
CA LYS A 111 11.00 -0.36 4.48
C LYS A 111 12.53 -0.38 4.40
N GLU A 112 13.09 -1.44 3.85
CA GLU A 112 14.55 -1.61 3.71
C GLU A 112 15.15 -0.71 2.63
N ASN A 113 14.36 -0.29 1.64
CA ASN A 113 14.83 0.48 0.48
C ASN A 113 14.20 1.88 0.43
N GLU A 114 13.83 2.47 1.57
CA GLU A 114 13.20 3.79 1.66
C GLU A 114 14.05 4.91 1.03
N ASP A 115 15.37 4.81 1.14
CA ASP A 115 16.31 5.82 0.63
C ASP A 115 16.59 5.69 -0.88
N ASP A 116 16.31 4.53 -1.48
CA ASP A 116 16.48 4.27 -2.91
C ASP A 116 15.13 4.42 -3.61
N LEU A 117 14.81 5.65 -4.04
CA LEU A 117 13.50 5.99 -4.61
C LEU A 117 13.20 5.24 -5.92
N GLU A 118 14.22 4.89 -6.71
CA GLU A 118 14.04 4.14 -7.94
C GLU A 118 13.57 2.72 -7.61
N LYS A 119 14.34 2.02 -6.76
CA LYS A 119 13.98 0.68 -6.31
C LYS A 119 12.69 0.65 -5.50
N PHE A 120 12.44 1.65 -4.65
CA PHE A 120 11.19 1.80 -3.91
C PHE A 120 10.00 1.90 -4.86
N SER A 121 10.10 2.70 -5.92
CA SER A 121 9.03 2.87 -6.90
C SER A 121 8.74 1.57 -7.67
N GLU A 122 9.78 0.82 -8.03
CA GLU A 122 9.64 -0.50 -8.68
C GLU A 122 8.92 -1.51 -7.78
N ILE A 123 9.40 -1.65 -6.53
CA ILE A 123 8.80 -2.50 -5.50
C ILE A 123 7.33 -2.11 -5.27
N PHE A 124 7.06 -0.80 -5.16
CA PHE A 124 5.72 -0.28 -4.94
C PHE A 124 4.79 -0.58 -6.12
N SER A 125 5.27 -0.45 -7.35
CA SER A 125 4.51 -0.76 -8.56
C SER A 125 4.09 -2.23 -8.60
N GLU A 126 5.00 -3.14 -8.24
CA GLU A 126 4.68 -4.57 -8.12
C GLU A 126 3.68 -4.82 -6.98
N LEU A 127 3.88 -4.22 -5.81
CA LEU A 127 2.97 -4.33 -4.66
C LEU A 127 1.54 -3.88 -5.03
N LYS A 128 1.41 -2.71 -5.68
CA LYS A 128 0.12 -2.15 -6.12
C LYS A 128 -0.63 -3.11 -7.03
N PHE A 129 0.10 -3.78 -7.93
CA PHE A 129 -0.49 -4.81 -8.77
C PHE A 129 -0.96 -6.04 -8.01
N LEU A 130 -0.10 -6.62 -7.18
CA LEU A 130 -0.43 -7.82 -6.41
C LEU A 130 -1.68 -7.58 -5.55
N ASN A 131 -1.78 -6.40 -4.94
CA ASN A 131 -2.96 -6.00 -4.18
C ASN A 131 -4.19 -5.86 -5.09
N SER A 132 -4.08 -5.14 -6.21
CA SER A 132 -5.19 -4.96 -7.15
C SER A 132 -5.72 -6.28 -7.72
N PHE A 133 -4.83 -7.26 -7.92
CA PHE A 133 -5.21 -8.59 -8.36
C PHE A 133 -6.05 -9.29 -7.29
N LEU A 134 -5.58 -9.33 -6.03
CA LEU A 134 -6.35 -9.95 -4.95
C LEU A 134 -7.70 -9.27 -4.69
N GLU A 135 -7.79 -7.95 -4.85
CA GLU A 135 -9.05 -7.22 -4.69
C GLU A 135 -10.07 -7.61 -5.76
N LYS A 136 -9.63 -7.74 -7.02
CA LYS A 136 -10.48 -8.19 -8.13
C LYS A 136 -10.96 -9.62 -7.93
N GLU A 137 -10.06 -10.53 -7.60
CA GLU A 137 -10.45 -11.93 -7.36
C GLU A 137 -11.39 -12.08 -6.16
N ARG A 138 -11.26 -11.23 -5.13
CA ARG A 138 -12.25 -11.21 -4.04
C ARG A 138 -13.61 -10.70 -4.54
N ALA A 139 -13.66 -9.66 -5.34
CA ALA A 139 -14.91 -9.09 -5.86
C ALA A 139 -15.68 -10.08 -6.73
N ASP A 140 -14.98 -10.84 -7.59
CA ASP A 140 -15.59 -11.83 -8.47
C ASP A 140 -16.21 -13.02 -7.71
N VAL A 141 -15.69 -13.37 -6.52
CA VAL A 141 -16.28 -14.38 -5.64
C VAL A 141 -17.62 -13.91 -5.05
N TYR A 142 -17.77 -12.61 -4.74
CA TYR A 142 -19.03 -12.07 -4.20
C TYR A 142 -20.06 -11.71 -5.28
N GLY A 143 -19.65 -11.56 -6.54
CA GLY A 143 -20.54 -11.32 -7.68
C GLY A 143 -21.22 -12.58 -8.26
N ARG A 144 -20.89 -13.78 -7.74
CA ARG A 144 -21.42 -15.07 -8.20
C ARG A 144 -22.49 -15.69 -7.28
N ASN A 145 -22.99 -14.95 -6.29
CA ASN A 145 -24.11 -15.36 -5.42
C ASN A 145 -25.42 -14.67 -5.79
#